data_AF-A0A6V7PWH7-F1
#
_entry.id   AF-A0A6V7PWH7-F1
#
_cell.length_a   1.000
_cell.length_b   1.000
_cell.length_c   1.000
_cell.angle_alpha   90.00
_cell.angle_beta   90.00
_cell.angle_gamma   90.00
#
_symmetry.space_group_name_H-M   'P 1'
#
loop_
_entity.id
_entity.type
_entity.pdbx_description
1 polymer ?
#
loop_
_entity_poly.entity_id
_entity_poly.type
_entity_poly.pdbx_seq_one_letter_code
_entity_poly.pdbx_strand_id
1 'polypeptide(L)'
;MLPFEEQIVSDLMEDPNGGLVVLSSGLPLSSLVASLLLLHHPSRGSLLILSASDSQKSSISRCLLLLQNPNPNLPSDVPGDLPSHHRAALYSSGAALFVTPRILVADLLTSRCVPSAVASLLILNAHRLSDTSTEAFIARLLRAQPNSPLIPVLAFSDRPHAMVSGFAKAERVMKCLFVRRLHLWPRFHVLVSADLEKKPRRL
;
A
#
# COMPACT_ATOMS: atom_id res chain seq x y z
N MET A 1 -2.24 14.80 -11.12
CA MET A 1 -2.58 14.45 -9.74
C MET A 1 -2.95 15.73 -9.01
N LEU A 2 -3.49 15.67 -7.80
CA LEU A 2 -3.65 16.85 -6.95
C LEU A 2 -2.28 17.20 -6.33
N PRO A 3 -1.93 18.49 -6.15
CA PRO A 3 -0.65 18.91 -5.56
C PRO A 3 -0.29 18.21 -4.24
N PHE A 4 -1.26 17.97 -3.36
CA PHE A 4 -0.97 17.25 -2.11
C PHE A 4 -0.66 15.75 -2.35
N GLU A 5 -1.26 15.11 -3.36
CA GLU A 5 -0.95 13.72 -3.72
C GLU A 5 0.47 13.62 -4.24
N GLU A 6 0.92 14.60 -5.04
CA GLU A 6 2.29 14.68 -5.56
C GLU A 6 3.31 14.80 -4.42
N GLN A 7 3.04 15.67 -3.44
CA GLN A 7 3.90 15.79 -2.25
C GLN A 7 3.97 14.49 -1.46
N ILE A 8 2.83 13.81 -1.22
CA ILE A 8 2.82 12.51 -0.52
C ILE A 8 3.70 11.50 -1.25
N VAL A 9 3.55 11.41 -2.57
CA VAL A 9 4.31 10.46 -3.38
C VAL A 9 5.79 10.79 -3.34
N SER A 10 6.18 12.06 -3.46
CA SER A 10 7.59 12.49 -3.35
C SER A 10 8.19 12.07 -2.01
N ASP A 11 7.51 12.40 -0.91
CA ASP A 11 7.98 12.07 0.44
C ASP A 11 8.14 10.55 0.66
N LEU A 12 7.25 9.75 0.07
CA LEU A 12 7.30 8.29 0.15
C LEU A 12 8.42 7.67 -0.72
N MET A 13 8.78 8.31 -1.82
CA MET A 13 9.87 7.86 -2.69
C MET A 13 11.25 8.25 -2.15
N GLU A 14 11.33 9.31 -1.35
CA GLU A 14 12.56 9.73 -0.66
C GLU A 14 12.98 8.78 0.46
N ASP A 15 12.03 8.17 1.19
CA ASP A 15 12.35 7.20 2.25
C ASP A 15 12.39 5.76 1.71
N PRO A 16 13.56 5.11 1.66
CA PRO A 16 13.68 3.73 1.17
C PRO A 16 12.97 2.70 2.05
N ASN A 17 12.60 3.04 3.28
CA ASN A 17 11.85 2.16 4.18
C ASN A 17 10.32 2.28 4.00
N GLY A 18 9.87 3.29 3.25
CA GLY A 18 8.47 3.66 3.16
C GLY A 18 7.95 4.39 4.41
N GLY A 19 6.64 4.33 4.63
CA GLY A 19 6.00 5.14 5.66
C GLY A 19 4.54 4.79 5.90
N LEU A 20 4.00 5.37 6.97
CA LEU A 20 2.57 5.32 7.29
C LEU A 20 1.93 6.65 6.90
N VAL A 21 0.98 6.62 5.97
CA VAL A 21 0.19 7.77 5.53
C VAL A 21 -1.20 7.71 6.16
N VAL A 22 -1.55 8.76 6.90
CA VAL A 22 -2.88 8.93 7.49
C VAL A 22 -3.56 10.13 6.84
N LEU A 23 -4.52 9.84 5.97
CA LEU A 23 -5.36 10.81 5.30
C LEU A 23 -6.60 11.13 6.13
N SER A 24 -7.10 12.36 6.04
CA SER A 24 -8.46 12.66 6.49
C SER A 24 -9.50 11.86 5.70
N SER A 25 -10.59 11.50 6.37
CA SER A 25 -11.73 10.82 5.73
C SER A 25 -12.21 11.61 4.52
N GLY A 26 -12.56 10.92 3.44
CA GLY A 26 -13.05 11.50 2.20
C GLY A 26 -11.99 12.04 1.24
N LEU A 27 -10.72 12.13 1.64
CA LEU A 27 -9.63 12.38 0.70
C LEU A 27 -9.44 11.19 -0.26
N PRO A 28 -8.98 11.42 -1.50
CA PRO A 28 -8.98 10.42 -2.56
C PRO A 28 -7.85 9.37 -2.43
N LEU A 29 -7.93 8.48 -1.44
CA LEU A 29 -6.95 7.40 -1.22
C LEU A 29 -6.72 6.53 -2.48
N SER A 30 -7.79 6.16 -3.19
CA SER A 30 -7.69 5.30 -4.38
C SER A 30 -6.92 5.96 -5.53
N SER A 31 -7.00 7.29 -5.65
CA SER A 31 -6.27 8.07 -6.65
C SER A 31 -4.78 8.07 -6.32
N LEU A 32 -4.43 8.38 -5.07
CA LEU A 32 -3.06 8.33 -4.56
C LEU A 32 -2.42 6.95 -4.76
N VAL A 33 -3.14 5.87 -4.42
CA VAL A 33 -2.64 4.50 -4.60
C VAL A 33 -2.47 4.19 -6.09
N ALA A 34 -3.44 4.55 -6.94
CA ALA A 34 -3.30 4.39 -8.38
C ALA A 34 -2.04 5.10 -8.91
N SER A 35 -1.76 6.32 -8.48
CA SER A 35 -0.55 7.06 -8.86
C SER A 35 0.74 6.35 -8.43
N LEU A 36 0.80 5.77 -7.24
CA LEU A 36 1.95 4.97 -6.81
C LEU A 36 2.14 3.72 -7.69
N LEU A 37 1.04 3.08 -8.09
CA LEU A 37 1.09 1.94 -9.01
C LEU A 37 1.58 2.32 -10.41
N LEU A 38 1.28 3.54 -10.88
CA LEU A 38 1.80 4.04 -12.15
C LEU A 38 3.31 4.28 -12.15
N LEU A 39 3.86 4.63 -10.99
CA LEU A 39 5.30 4.86 -10.80
C LEU A 39 6.08 3.56 -10.58
N HIS A 40 5.39 2.45 -10.34
CA HIS A 40 6.01 1.16 -10.18
C HIS A 40 6.58 0.65 -11.51
N HIS A 41 7.84 0.23 -11.50
CA HIS A 41 8.50 -0.35 -12.66
C HIS A 41 8.69 -1.86 -12.47
N PRO A 42 8.25 -2.72 -13.42
CA PRO A 42 8.31 -4.17 -13.27
C PRO A 42 9.69 -4.75 -12.97
N SER A 43 10.77 -4.08 -13.43
CA SER A 43 12.15 -4.53 -13.17
C SER A 43 12.55 -4.49 -11.70
N ARG A 44 11.79 -3.81 -10.83
CA ARG A 44 12.04 -3.76 -9.38
C ARG A 44 11.47 -4.96 -8.63
N GLY A 45 10.70 -5.81 -9.30
CA GLY A 45 9.92 -6.88 -8.68
C GLY A 45 8.43 -6.53 -8.59
N SER A 46 7.65 -7.38 -7.94
CA SER A 46 6.20 -7.24 -7.83
C SER A 46 5.81 -6.34 -6.66
N LEU A 47 4.78 -5.52 -6.84
CA LEU A 47 4.20 -4.69 -5.79
C LEU A 47 3.02 -5.44 -5.17
N LEU A 48 3.12 -5.80 -3.89
CA LEU A 48 2.10 -6.59 -3.21
C LEU A 48 1.16 -5.68 -2.42
N ILE A 49 -0.13 -5.72 -2.74
CA ILE A 49 -1.17 -4.93 -2.10
C ILE A 49 -1.98 -5.82 -1.14
N LEU A 50 -1.94 -5.47 0.14
CA LEU A 50 -2.66 -6.15 1.20
C LEU A 50 -3.89 -5.37 1.66
N SER A 51 -4.87 -6.13 2.12
CA SER A 51 -5.96 -5.65 2.97
C SER A 51 -6.86 -4.58 2.32
N ALA A 52 -6.90 -4.57 0.99
CA ALA A 52 -7.85 -3.81 0.19
C ALA A 52 -9.26 -4.43 0.27
N SER A 53 -10.28 -3.60 0.51
CA SER A 53 -11.68 -4.01 0.32
C SER A 53 -12.02 -4.09 -1.18
N ASP A 54 -13.06 -4.82 -1.55
CA ASP A 54 -13.49 -4.92 -2.96
C ASP A 54 -13.84 -3.55 -3.54
N SER A 55 -14.47 -2.67 -2.74
CA SER A 55 -14.72 -1.28 -3.11
C SER A 55 -13.45 -0.48 -3.38
N GLN A 56 -12.38 -0.70 -2.59
CA GLN A 56 -11.07 -0.06 -2.80
C GLN A 56 -10.42 -0.61 -4.07
N LYS A 57 -10.42 -1.93 -4.29
CA LYS A 57 -9.90 -2.54 -5.52
C LYS A 57 -10.57 -1.94 -6.75
N SER A 58 -11.91 -1.95 -6.82
CA SER A 58 -12.65 -1.38 -7.95
C SER A 58 -12.37 0.11 -8.14
N SER A 59 -12.23 0.87 -7.05
CA SER A 59 -11.94 2.30 -7.12
C SER A 59 -10.53 2.59 -7.63
N ILE A 60 -9.53 1.82 -7.18
CA ILE A 60 -8.13 1.92 -7.63
C ILE A 60 -8.05 1.57 -9.12
N SER A 61 -8.66 0.46 -9.53
CA SER A 61 -8.69 0.06 -10.95
C SER A 61 -9.37 1.13 -11.81
N ARG A 62 -10.49 1.72 -11.35
CA ARG A 62 -11.14 2.82 -12.05
C ARG A 62 -10.23 4.04 -12.17
N CYS A 63 -9.54 4.43 -11.11
CA CYS A 63 -8.57 5.52 -11.15
C CYS A 63 -7.45 5.24 -12.15
N LEU A 64 -6.91 4.01 -12.19
CA LEU A 64 -5.88 3.62 -13.16
C LEU A 64 -6.37 3.69 -14.61
N LEU A 65 -7.58 3.19 -14.89
CA LEU A 65 -8.19 3.27 -16.23
C LEU A 65 -8.35 4.72 -16.72
N LEU A 66 -8.61 5.67 -15.81
CA LEU A 66 -8.74 7.08 -16.16
C LEU A 66 -7.36 7.74 -16.41
N LEU A 67 -6.30 7.22 -15.80
CA LEU A 67 -4.95 7.78 -15.88
C LEU A 67 -4.09 7.16 -16.99
N GLN A 68 -4.35 5.90 -17.38
CA GLN A 68 -3.60 5.17 -18.41
C GLN A 68 -4.45 4.97 -19.67
N ASN A 69 -3.97 5.47 -20.81
CA ASN A 69 -4.45 5.12 -22.15
C ASN A 69 -3.24 4.75 -23.05
N PRO A 70 -3.26 3.65 -23.82
CA PRO A 70 -4.38 2.71 -24.04
C PRO A 70 -4.28 1.35 -23.32
N ASN A 71 -3.14 0.97 -22.72
CA ASN A 71 -2.95 -0.35 -22.08
C ASN A 71 -2.62 -0.22 -20.58
N PRO A 72 -3.65 -0.13 -19.72
CA PRO A 72 -3.44 0.01 -18.29
C PRO A 72 -2.95 -1.29 -17.66
N ASN A 73 -1.83 -1.22 -16.92
CA ASN A 73 -1.33 -2.34 -16.12
C ASN A 73 -2.14 -2.41 -14.81
N LEU A 74 -3.30 -3.04 -14.88
CA LEU A 74 -4.18 -3.20 -13.73
C LEU A 74 -3.63 -4.25 -12.75
N PRO A 75 -3.73 -4.01 -11.43
CA PRO A 75 -3.36 -5.02 -10.47
C PRO A 75 -4.27 -6.23 -10.56
N SER A 76 -3.70 -7.43 -10.54
CA SER A 76 -4.44 -8.68 -10.57
C SER A 76 -4.59 -9.27 -9.17
N ASP A 77 -5.70 -9.95 -8.92
CA ASP A 77 -5.87 -10.74 -7.71
C ASP A 77 -5.05 -12.04 -7.80
N VAL A 78 -4.43 -12.44 -6.69
CA VAL A 78 -3.80 -13.74 -6.52
C VAL A 78 -4.81 -14.69 -5.85
N PRO A 79 -5.46 -15.59 -6.61
CA PRO A 79 -6.46 -16.49 -6.06
C PRO A 79 -5.80 -17.56 -5.18
N GLY A 80 -6.47 -17.94 -4.09
CA GLY A 80 -5.92 -18.94 -3.16
C GLY A 80 -5.99 -20.38 -3.67
N ASP A 81 -6.92 -20.65 -4.59
CA ASP A 81 -7.15 -21.91 -5.29
C ASP A 81 -6.21 -22.11 -6.50
N LEU A 82 -5.54 -21.04 -6.95
CA LEU A 82 -4.57 -21.13 -8.04
C LEU A 82 -3.40 -22.06 -7.64
N PRO A 83 -2.95 -22.98 -8.51
CA PRO A 83 -1.81 -23.86 -8.22
C PRO A 83 -0.56 -23.09 -7.80
N SER A 84 0.24 -23.69 -6.90
CA SER A 84 1.41 -23.05 -6.29
C SER A 84 2.45 -22.54 -7.31
N HIS A 85 2.66 -23.27 -8.41
CA HIS A 85 3.59 -22.87 -9.47
C HIS A 85 3.12 -21.62 -10.23
N HIS A 86 1.81 -21.50 -10.49
CA HIS A 86 1.23 -20.30 -11.09
C HIS A 86 1.32 -19.09 -10.14
N ARG A 87 1.12 -19.27 -8.84
CA ARG A 87 1.32 -18.18 -7.86
C ARG A 87 2.78 -17.70 -7.83
N ALA A 88 3.75 -18.63 -7.86
CA ALA A 88 5.16 -18.27 -7.94
C ALA A 88 5.50 -17.45 -9.20
N ALA A 89 4.91 -17.79 -10.34
CA ALA A 89 5.04 -17.02 -11.58
C ALA A 89 4.44 -15.61 -11.45
N LEU A 90 3.28 -15.46 -10.80
CA LEU A 90 2.69 -14.15 -10.52
C LEU A 90 3.62 -13.29 -9.65
N TYR A 91 4.14 -13.83 -8.54
CA TYR A 91 5.08 -13.07 -7.69
C TYR A 91 6.36 -12.66 -8.42
N SER A 92 6.77 -13.40 -9.45
CA SER A 92 7.96 -13.11 -10.26
C SER A 92 7.68 -12.23 -11.49
N SER A 93 6.41 -11.87 -11.74
CA SER A 93 6.00 -11.14 -12.94
C SER A 93 6.39 -9.65 -12.94
N GLY A 94 6.69 -9.08 -11.78
CA GLY A 94 6.92 -7.65 -11.62
C GLY A 94 5.63 -6.81 -11.55
N ALA A 95 4.46 -7.45 -11.63
CA ALA A 95 3.18 -6.77 -11.63
C ALA A 95 2.76 -6.26 -10.23
N ALA A 96 1.75 -5.38 -10.21
CA ALA A 96 1.02 -5.08 -8.98
C ALA A 96 0.00 -6.20 -8.72
N LEU A 97 -0.04 -6.71 -7.49
CA LEU A 97 -0.85 -7.88 -7.14
C LEU A 97 -1.66 -7.62 -5.88
N PHE A 98 -2.97 -7.80 -5.94
CA PHE A 98 -3.81 -7.91 -4.75
C PHE A 98 -3.66 -9.32 -4.17
N VAL A 99 -3.18 -9.42 -2.94
CA VAL A 99 -3.00 -10.71 -2.27
C VAL A 99 -3.56 -10.64 -0.86
N THR A 100 -4.21 -11.72 -0.43
CA THR A 100 -4.70 -11.78 0.95
C THR A 100 -3.52 -12.06 1.89
N PRO A 101 -3.49 -11.50 3.12
CA PRO A 101 -2.41 -11.78 4.07
C PRO A 101 -2.21 -13.27 4.33
N ARG A 102 -3.28 -14.06 4.37
CA ARG A 102 -3.23 -15.51 4.60
C ARG A 102 -2.50 -16.25 3.47
N ILE A 103 -2.78 -15.93 2.21
CA ILE A 103 -2.11 -16.53 1.05
C ILE A 103 -0.63 -16.14 1.06
N LEU A 104 -0.33 -14.85 1.26
CA LEU A 104 1.05 -14.37 1.21
C LEU A 104 1.92 -14.98 2.32
N VAL A 105 1.41 -15.11 3.56
CA VAL A 105 2.17 -15.78 4.63
C VAL A 105 2.48 -17.23 4.26
N ALA A 106 1.49 -17.99 3.79
CA ALA A 106 1.71 -19.37 3.41
C ALA A 106 2.75 -19.49 2.29
N ASP A 107 2.68 -18.62 1.28
CA ASP A 107 3.60 -18.61 0.15
C ASP A 107 5.02 -18.13 0.52
N LEU A 108 5.17 -17.21 1.47
CA LEU A 108 6.48 -16.81 2.00
C LEU A 108 7.11 -17.92 2.84
N LEU A 109 6.35 -18.57 3.73
CA LEU A 109 6.85 -19.65 4.59
C LEU A 109 7.23 -20.92 3.79
N THR A 110 6.61 -21.12 2.63
CA THR A 110 6.90 -22.25 1.73
C THR A 110 7.82 -21.87 0.57
N SER A 111 8.46 -20.70 0.64
CA SER A 111 9.42 -20.19 -0.36
C SER A 111 8.87 -20.12 -1.79
N ARG A 112 7.56 -19.90 -1.94
CA ARG A 112 6.89 -19.67 -3.25
C ARG A 112 6.94 -18.21 -3.66
N CYS A 113 6.85 -17.31 -2.69
CA CYS A 113 7.16 -15.90 -2.86
C CYS A 113 8.57 -15.68 -2.33
N VAL A 114 9.53 -15.40 -3.21
CA VAL A 114 10.90 -15.08 -2.78
C VAL A 114 10.95 -13.59 -2.44
N PRO A 115 11.48 -13.19 -1.26
CA PRO A 115 11.57 -11.78 -0.85
C PRO A 115 12.26 -10.88 -1.89
N SER A 116 13.27 -11.39 -2.61
CA SER A 116 13.97 -10.66 -3.68
C SER A 116 13.10 -10.34 -4.90
N ALA A 117 11.96 -11.00 -5.06
CA ALA A 117 10.99 -10.71 -6.13
C ALA A 117 9.97 -9.63 -5.72
N VAL A 118 10.01 -9.13 -4.48
CA VAL A 118 9.08 -8.13 -3.96
C VAL A 118 9.70 -6.74 -4.04
N ALA A 119 9.09 -5.85 -4.82
CA ALA A 119 9.52 -4.46 -4.94
C ALA A 119 9.12 -3.64 -3.71
N SER A 120 7.87 -3.78 -3.26
CA SER A 120 7.32 -3.06 -2.11
C SER A 120 6.07 -3.74 -1.58
N LEU A 121 5.80 -3.53 -0.29
CA LEU A 121 4.58 -3.97 0.37
C LEU A 121 3.65 -2.77 0.60
N LEU A 122 2.52 -2.73 -0.09
CA LEU A 122 1.49 -1.71 0.09
C LEU A 122 0.37 -2.27 0.97
N ILE A 123 0.06 -1.61 2.09
CA ILE A 123 -0.96 -2.07 3.04
C ILE A 123 -2.07 -1.03 3.13
N LEU A 124 -3.28 -1.40 2.75
CA LEU A 124 -4.46 -0.57 2.96
C LEU A 124 -5.12 -0.85 4.32
N ASN A 125 -5.92 0.11 4.78
CA ASN A 125 -6.67 0.02 6.04
C ASN A 125 -5.77 -0.22 7.27
N ALA A 126 -4.64 0.47 7.35
CA ALA A 126 -3.64 0.32 8.41
C ALA A 126 -4.20 0.49 9.83
N HIS A 127 -5.32 1.20 10.01
CA HIS A 127 -6.03 1.31 11.29
C HIS A 127 -6.52 -0.02 11.86
N ARG A 128 -6.67 -1.05 11.03
CA ARG A 128 -7.07 -2.40 11.46
C ARG A 128 -5.91 -3.24 11.99
N LEU A 129 -4.66 -2.82 11.77
CA LEU A 129 -3.49 -3.62 12.14
C LEU A 129 -3.27 -3.63 13.66
N SER A 130 -2.77 -4.75 14.14
CA SER A 130 -2.21 -4.95 15.48
C SER A 130 -0.81 -5.54 15.35
N ASP A 131 -0.09 -5.60 16.47
CA ASP A 131 1.17 -6.35 16.63
C ASP A 131 1.04 -7.85 16.28
N THR A 132 -0.15 -8.42 16.48
CA THR A 132 -0.50 -9.82 16.17
C THR A 132 -1.13 -10.01 14.79
N SER A 133 -1.28 -8.95 13.99
CA SER A 133 -1.87 -9.06 12.66
C SER A 133 -0.98 -9.86 11.70
N THR A 134 -1.60 -10.52 10.73
CA THR A 134 -0.90 -11.29 9.69
C THR A 134 0.01 -10.38 8.86
N GLU A 135 -0.41 -9.15 8.60
CA GLU A 135 0.35 -8.10 7.91
C GLU A 135 1.62 -7.73 8.68
N ALA A 136 1.55 -7.57 10.00
CA ALA A 136 2.72 -7.35 10.84
C ALA A 136 3.67 -8.57 10.84
N PHE A 137 3.11 -9.78 10.77
CA PHE A 137 3.92 -10.99 10.60
C PHE A 137 4.61 -11.05 9.22
N ILE A 138 3.92 -10.66 8.13
CA ILE A 138 4.51 -10.55 6.79
C ILE A 138 5.66 -9.53 6.78
N ALA A 139 5.45 -8.34 7.35
CA ALA A 139 6.49 -7.32 7.45
C ALA A 139 7.73 -7.83 8.20
N ARG A 140 7.54 -8.56 9.31
CA ARG A 140 8.63 -9.23 10.04
C ARG A 140 9.34 -10.27 9.18
N LEU A 141 8.59 -11.12 8.49
CA LEU A 141 9.15 -12.20 7.68
C LEU A 141 9.97 -11.67 6.51
N LEU A 142 9.54 -10.58 5.87
CA LEU A 142 10.29 -9.89 4.81
C LEU A 142 11.54 -9.20 5.36
N ARG A 143 11.47 -8.61 6.57
CA ARG A 143 12.60 -7.90 7.19
C ARG A 143 13.67 -8.83 7.75
N ALA A 144 13.31 -10.04 8.18
CA ALA A 144 14.21 -11.00 8.81
C ALA A 144 15.14 -11.73 7.81
N GLN A 145 14.98 -11.51 6.50
CA GLN A 145 15.68 -12.27 5.47
C GLN A 145 17.13 -11.81 5.33
N PRO A 146 18.11 -12.70 5.55
CA PRO A 146 19.51 -12.34 5.44
C PRO A 146 19.82 -11.94 3.98
N ASN A 147 20.52 -10.82 3.80
CA ASN A 147 20.98 -10.31 2.50
C ASN A 147 19.85 -9.93 1.51
N SER A 148 18.60 -9.85 1.95
CA SER A 148 17.51 -9.31 1.11
C SER A 148 17.59 -7.79 1.06
N PRO A 149 17.34 -7.14 -0.10
CA PRO A 149 17.25 -5.68 -0.16
C PRO A 149 16.14 -5.17 0.79
N LEU A 150 16.29 -3.94 1.27
CA LEU A 150 15.26 -3.32 2.09
C LEU A 150 13.97 -3.15 1.27
N ILE A 151 12.93 -3.93 1.60
CA ILE A 151 11.62 -3.80 0.97
C ILE A 151 10.86 -2.64 1.64
N PRO A 152 10.47 -1.58 0.90
CA PRO A 152 9.68 -0.49 1.44
C PRO A 152 8.27 -0.96 1.84
N VAL A 153 7.76 -0.44 2.96
CA VAL A 153 6.38 -0.68 3.39
C VAL A 153 5.59 0.62 3.31
N LEU A 154 4.60 0.66 2.42
CA LEU A 154 3.72 1.80 2.18
C LEU A 154 2.36 1.53 2.80
N ALA A 155 2.12 2.02 4.02
CA ALA A 155 0.89 1.77 4.75
C ALA A 155 -0.05 2.97 4.68
N PHE A 156 -1.34 2.74 4.46
CA PHE A 156 -2.34 3.80 4.29
C PHE A 156 -3.55 3.60 5.20
N SER A 157 -4.04 4.70 5.76
CA SER A 157 -5.35 4.78 6.41
C SER A 157 -6.05 6.08 6.05
N ASP A 158 -7.35 6.00 5.76
CA ASP A 158 -8.27 7.13 5.61
C ASP A 158 -9.18 7.31 6.85
N ARG A 159 -8.86 6.62 7.96
CA ARG A 159 -9.60 6.66 9.23
C ARG A 159 -8.75 7.26 10.35
N PRO A 160 -8.54 8.59 10.37
CA PRO A 160 -7.65 9.24 11.33
C PRO A 160 -8.11 9.01 12.78
N HIS A 161 -9.43 9.02 13.05
CA HIS A 161 -9.98 8.73 14.37
C HIS A 161 -9.64 7.31 14.88
N ALA A 162 -9.57 6.32 13.98
CA ALA A 162 -9.20 4.96 14.34
C ALA A 162 -7.68 4.79 14.52
N MET A 163 -6.87 5.71 14.00
CA MET A 163 -5.42 5.74 14.19
C MET A 163 -5.00 6.34 15.53
N VAL A 164 -5.89 7.08 16.19
CA VAL A 164 -5.70 7.65 17.53
C VAL A 164 -6.50 6.94 18.62
N SER A 165 -7.19 5.84 18.28
CA SER A 165 -7.99 5.09 19.26
C SER A 165 -7.10 4.24 20.18
N GLY A 166 -7.43 4.21 21.46
CA GLY A 166 -6.65 3.49 22.46
C GLY A 166 -5.26 4.08 22.70
N PHE A 167 -4.33 3.26 23.17
CA PHE A 167 -2.99 3.72 23.54
C PHE A 167 -2.01 3.61 22.37
N ALA A 168 -1.45 4.75 21.95
CA ALA A 168 -0.34 4.86 20.99
C ALA A 168 -0.51 4.02 19.71
N LYS A 169 -1.74 3.96 19.16
CA LYS A 169 -2.09 3.09 18.02
C LYS A 169 -1.22 3.32 16.79
N ALA A 170 -1.05 4.58 16.35
CA ALA A 170 -0.18 4.91 15.21
C ALA A 170 1.26 4.43 15.43
N GLU A 171 1.84 4.69 16.61
CA GLU A 171 3.20 4.24 16.97
C GLU A 171 3.31 2.71 16.96
N ARG A 172 2.32 2.00 17.50
CA ARG A 172 2.29 0.52 17.49
C ARG A 172 2.23 -0.04 16.06
N VAL A 173 1.42 0.56 15.19
CA VAL A 173 1.34 0.18 13.77
C VAL A 173 2.68 0.44 13.08
N MET A 174 3.31 1.58 13.33
CA MET A 174 4.63 1.89 12.75
C MET A 174 5.69 0.90 13.20
N LYS A 175 5.74 0.60 14.51
CA LYS A 175 6.67 -0.37 15.10
C LYS A 175 6.50 -1.77 14.51
N CYS A 176 5.26 -2.24 14.35
CA CYS A 176 5.04 -3.60 13.83
C CYS A 176 5.31 -3.73 12.32
N LEU A 177 5.27 -2.62 11.58
CA LEU A 177 5.64 -2.55 10.16
C LEU A 177 7.10 -2.15 9.91
N PHE A 178 7.85 -1.85 10.98
CA PHE A 178 9.23 -1.34 10.91
C PHE A 178 9.38 -0.03 10.14
N VAL A 179 8.33 0.79 10.05
CA VAL A 179 8.39 2.11 9.40
C VAL A 179 8.70 3.21 10.40
N ARG A 180 9.41 4.25 9.95
CA ARG A 180 9.85 5.36 10.82
C ARG A 180 9.15 6.68 10.52
N ARG A 181 8.63 6.85 9.30
CA ARG A 181 7.97 8.08 8.87
C ARG A 181 6.46 7.97 8.98
N LEU A 182 5.86 9.03 9.53
CA LEU A 182 4.43 9.24 9.64
C LEU A 182 4.07 10.48 8.84
N HIS A 183 3.20 10.32 7.84
CA HIS A 183 2.72 11.41 6.99
C HIS A 183 1.26 11.69 7.34
N LEU A 184 0.99 12.85 7.93
CA LEU A 184 -0.35 13.25 8.35
C LEU A 184 -0.92 14.28 7.38
N TRP A 185 -2.08 13.98 6.81
CA TRP A 185 -2.72 14.83 5.80
C TRP A 185 -4.14 15.24 6.23
N PRO A 186 -4.25 16.20 7.17
CA PRO A 186 -5.52 16.75 7.58
C PRO A 186 -6.14 17.63 6.49
N ARG A 187 -7.46 17.83 6.50
CA ARG A 187 -8.14 18.73 5.54
C ARG A 187 -7.70 20.20 5.63
N PHE A 188 -7.24 20.64 6.79
CA PHE A 188 -6.71 21.98 7.02
C PHE A 188 -5.23 22.13 6.61
N HIS A 189 -4.60 21.06 6.10
CA HIS A 189 -3.26 21.17 5.52
C HIS A 189 -3.29 22.11 4.32
N VAL A 190 -2.32 23.02 4.20
CA VAL A 190 -2.33 24.13 3.21
C VAL A 190 -2.64 23.65 1.79
N LEU A 191 -1.93 22.61 1.32
CA LEU A 191 -2.15 22.04 -0.02
C LEU A 191 -3.54 21.40 -0.18
N VAL A 192 -4.05 20.75 0.87
CA VAL A 192 -5.35 20.08 0.84
C VAL A 192 -6.47 21.11 0.86
N SER A 193 -6.38 22.15 1.70
CA SER A 193 -7.36 23.23 1.77
C SER A 193 -7.46 23.96 0.43
N ALA A 194 -6.32 24.31 -0.16
CA ALA A 194 -6.29 25.01 -1.46
C ALA A 194 -6.97 24.21 -2.57
N ASP A 195 -6.84 22.87 -2.56
CA ASP A 195 -7.52 22.02 -3.54
C ASP A 195 -9.01 21.82 -3.24
N LEU A 196 -9.38 21.71 -1.96
CA LEU A 196 -10.78 21.60 -1.54
C LEU A 196 -11.58 22.88 -1.82
N GLU A 197 -10.96 24.06 -1.65
CA GLU A 197 -11.57 25.36 -1.94
C GLU A 197 -11.85 25.55 -3.44
N LYS A 198 -10.98 25.01 -4.31
CA LYS A 198 -11.17 25.04 -5.78
C LYS A 198 -12.30 24.12 -6.26
N LYS A 199 -12.60 23.06 -5.51
CA LYS A 199 -13.65 22.07 -5.83
C LYS A 199 -14.45 21.70 -4.57
N PRO A 200 -15.31 22.59 -4.07
CA PRO A 200 -16.17 22.27 -2.94
C PRO A 200 -17.05 21.08 -3.32
N ARG A 201 -16.90 19.95 -2.62
CA ARG A 201 -17.82 18.82 -2.80
C ARG A 201 -19.19 19.30 -2.32
N ARG A 202 -20.17 19.41 -3.23
CA ARG A 202 -21.57 19.62 -2.85
C ARG A 202 -21.96 18.46 -1.93
N LEU A 203 -22.37 18.82 -0.71
CA LEU A 203 -22.93 17.90 0.28
C LEU A 203 -24.19 17.22 -0.27
#